data_AF-A0A263DQV2-F1
#
_entry.id   AF-A0A263DQV2-F1
#
_cell.length_a   1.000
_cell.length_b   1.000
_cell.length_c   1.000
_cell.angle_alpha   90.00
_cell.angle_beta   90.00
_cell.angle_gamma   90.00
#
_symmetry.space_group_name_H-M   'P 1'
#
loop_
_entity.id
_entity.type
_entity.pdbx_description
1 polymer ?
#
loop_
_entity_poly.entity_id
_entity_poly.type
_entity_poly.pdbx_seq_one_letter_code
_entity_poly.pdbx_strand_id
1 'polypeptide(L)' 'MTLPETPGGLADVMAGMPEVWRRLLAAHVPDRLGRCTACRNSSGSGERWPCSLHHIATDAQHLHGLRLGRAVGGD' A
#
# COMPACT_ATOMS: atom_id res chain seq x y z
N MET A 1 -10.36 -8.91 -26.38
CA MET A 1 -9.76 -9.69 -25.28
C MET A 1 -9.33 -8.71 -24.20
N THR A 2 -10.25 -8.39 -23.28
CA THR A 2 -10.00 -7.57 -22.09
C THR A 2 -9.38 -8.48 -21.04
N LEU A 3 -8.22 -8.10 -20.52
CA LEU A 3 -7.55 -8.80 -19.42
C LEU A 3 -8.50 -8.85 -18.21
N PRO A 4 -8.63 -9.99 -17.50
CA PRO A 4 -9.40 -10.05 -16.28
C PRO A 4 -8.70 -9.21 -15.22
N GLU A 5 -9.39 -8.19 -14.76
CA GLU A 5 -9.10 -7.40 -13.58
C GLU A 5 -9.07 -8.38 -12.40
N THR A 6 -7.87 -8.84 -12.06
CA THR A 6 -7.69 -9.92 -11.08
C THR A 6 -8.15 -9.39 -9.73
N PRO A 7 -9.05 -10.08 -9.00
CA PRO A 7 -9.45 -9.68 -7.63
C PRO A 7 -8.32 -9.86 -6.60
N GLY A 8 -7.07 -9.89 -7.05
CA GLY A 8 -5.85 -9.69 -6.28
C GLY A 8 -5.09 -8.51 -6.90
N GLY A 9 -5.58 -7.30 -6.66
CA GLY A 9 -4.87 -6.08 -7.04
C GLY A 9 -3.47 -6.05 -6.41
N LEU A 10 -2.61 -5.12 -6.82
CA LEU A 10 -1.24 -4.96 -6.29
C LEU A 10 -1.16 -5.09 -4.74
N ALA A 11 -2.21 -4.68 -4.02
CA ALA A 11 -2.39 -4.84 -2.58
C ALA A 11 -2.44 -6.30 -2.08
N ASP A 12 -3.04 -7.24 -2.81
CA ASP A 12 -3.16 -8.65 -2.41
C ASP A 12 -1.82 -9.40 -2.50
N VAL A 13 -1.09 -9.15 -3.59
CA VAL A 13 0.29 -9.62 -3.77
C VAL A 13 1.21 -8.98 -2.72
N MET A 14 1.07 -7.67 -2.50
CA MET A 14 1.80 -6.98 -1.43
C MET A 14 1.45 -7.53 -0.04
N ALA A 15 0.20 -7.90 0.24
CA ALA A 15 -0.21 -8.45 1.53
C ALA A 15 0.48 -9.80 1.86
N GLY A 16 0.99 -10.50 0.84
CA GLY A 16 1.87 -11.66 1.02
C GLY A 16 3.33 -11.29 1.38
N MET A 17 3.73 -10.04 1.21
CA MET A 17 5.09 -9.52 1.42
C MET A 17 5.10 -8.36 2.43
N PRO A 18 5.04 -8.66 3.74
CA PRO A 18 4.92 -7.63 4.79
C PRO A 18 6.06 -6.61 4.81
N GLU A 19 7.26 -7.01 4.42
CA GLU A 19 8.40 -6.12 4.28
C GLU A 19 8.19 -5.01 3.24
N VAL A 20 7.49 -5.30 2.13
CA VAL A 20 7.31 -4.35 1.02
C VAL A 20 6.35 -3.23 1.41
N TRP A 21 5.14 -3.56 1.89
CA TRP A 21 4.19 -2.52 2.29
C TRP A 21 4.64 -1.77 3.54
N ARG A 22 5.34 -2.41 4.49
CA ARG A 22 5.94 -1.70 5.64
C ARG A 22 6.96 -0.67 5.20
N ARG A 23 7.81 -1.02 4.24
CA ARG A 23 8.82 -0.12 3.70
C ARG A 23 8.18 1.03 2.91
N LEU A 24 7.10 0.75 2.17
CA LEU A 24 6.32 1.78 1.49
C LEU A 24 5.65 2.73 2.48
N LEU A 25 5.01 2.24 3.54
CA LEU A 25 4.41 3.08 4.59
C LEU A 25 5.47 3.95 5.31
N ALA A 26 6.66 3.40 5.55
CA ALA A 26 7.75 4.13 6.18
C ALA A 26 8.39 5.17 5.25
N ALA A 27 8.45 4.90 3.94
CA ALA A 27 9.00 5.82 2.96
C ALA A 27 7.99 6.92 2.57
N HIS A 28 6.72 6.56 2.39
CA HIS A 28 5.65 7.48 2.00
C HIS A 28 5.03 8.09 3.25
N VAL A 29 5.60 9.19 3.72
CA VAL A 29 5.10 9.96 4.87
C VAL A 29 4.58 11.34 4.45
N PRO A 30 3.64 11.94 5.19
CA PRO A 30 3.17 13.28 4.92
C PRO A 30 4.29 14.29 5.23
N ASP A 31 4.58 15.15 4.27
CA ASP A 31 5.38 16.35 4.43
C ASP A 31 4.55 17.46 5.10
N ARG A 32 5.21 18.46 5.69
CA ARG A 32 4.54 19.64 6.30
C ARG A 32 3.66 20.41 5.31
N LEU A 33 3.87 20.22 4.01
CA LEU A 33 3.08 20.81 2.92
C LEU A 33 1.85 19.96 2.52
N GLY A 34 1.57 18.85 3.21
CA GLY A 34 0.46 17.94 2.86
C GLY A 34 0.73 17.15 1.58
N ARG A 35 2.00 16.81 1.32
CA ARG A 35 2.45 16.05 0.13
C ARG A 35 3.28 14.86 0.57
N CYS A 36 3.36 13.82 -0.24
CA CYS A 36 4.23 12.69 0.05
C CYS A 36 5.70 13.07 -0.18
N THR A 37 6.57 12.82 0.81
CA THR A 37 8.01 13.10 0.72
C THR A 37 8.74 12.18 -0.26
N ALA A 38 8.24 10.96 -0.45
CA ALA A 38 8.83 9.93 -1.32
C ALA A 38 8.28 9.92 -2.74
N CYS A 39 7.02 10.34 -2.98
CA CYS A 39 6.45 10.48 -4.32
C CYS A 39 7.00 11.69 -5.09
N ARG A 40 8.24 12.14 -4.82
CA ARG A 40 8.88 13.17 -5.63
C ARG A 40 9.12 12.61 -7.02
N ASN A 41 8.25 12.98 -7.95
CA ASN A 41 8.51 12.76 -9.37
C ASN A 41 9.69 13.62 -9.82
N SER A 42 10.22 13.37 -11.03
CA SER A 42 11.34 14.13 -11.61
C SER A 42 11.07 15.64 -11.73
N SER A 43 9.81 16.08 -11.58
CA SER A 43 9.39 17.48 -11.56
C SER A 43 9.39 18.10 -10.15
N GLY A 44 9.82 17.37 -9.11
CA GLY A 44 9.94 17.84 -7.74
C GLY A 44 8.61 18.07 -7.00
N SER A 45 7.47 17.85 -7.67
CA SER A 45 6.15 17.97 -7.07
C SER A 45 5.78 16.62 -6.45
N GLY A 46 6.00 16.49 -5.14
CA GLY A 46 5.48 15.36 -4.37
C GLY A 46 3.97 15.26 -4.55
N GLU A 47 3.47 14.05 -4.79
CA GLU A 47 2.03 13.81 -4.95
C GLU A 47 1.23 14.27 -3.72
N ARG A 48 -0.01 14.72 -3.93
CA ARG A 48 -0.88 15.17 -2.84
C ARG A 48 -1.10 14.02 -1.87
N TRP A 49 -0.90 14.30 -0.58
CA TRP A 49 -1.14 13.32 0.46
C TRP A 49 -2.66 13.19 0.74
N PRO A 50 -3.19 11.97 0.97
CA PRO A 50 -2.50 10.67 0.89
C PRO A 50 -2.25 10.22 -0.56
N CYS A 51 -1.02 9.77 -0.85
CA CYS A 51 -0.67 9.29 -2.18
C CYS A 51 -1.25 7.90 -2.46
N SER A 52 -1.48 7.57 -3.73
CA SER A 52 -2.04 6.29 -4.16
C SER A 52 -1.25 5.08 -3.64
N LEU A 53 0.09 5.17 -3.59
CA LEU A 53 0.95 4.11 -3.02
C LEU A 53 0.72 3.89 -1.52
N HIS A 54 0.49 4.95 -0.76
CA HIS A 54 0.17 4.81 0.66
C HIS A 54 -1.16 4.10 0.86
N HIS A 55 -2.19 4.45 0.07
CA HIS A 55 -3.47 3.74 0.12
C HIS A 55 -3.31 2.25 -0.19
N ILE A 56 -2.56 1.89 -1.25
CA ILE A 56 -2.31 0.49 -1.60
C ILE A 56 -1.55 -0.25 -0.49
N ALA A 57 -0.55 0.38 0.11
CA ALA A 57 0.22 -0.23 1.20
C ALA A 57 -0.61 -0.40 2.49
N THR A 58 -1.49 0.56 2.79
CA THR A 58 -2.45 0.45 3.90
C THR A 58 -3.46 -0.67 3.67
N ASP A 59 -3.96 -0.81 2.44
CA ASP A 59 -4.87 -1.89 2.05
C ASP A 59 -4.19 -3.26 2.17
N ALA A 60 -2.94 -3.37 1.71
CA ALA A 60 -2.11 -4.57 1.88
C ALA A 60 -1.88 -4.95 3.36
N GLN A 61 -1.63 -3.96 4.23
CA GLN A 61 -1.53 -4.18 5.68
C GLN A 61 -2.86 -4.71 6.25
N HIS A 62 -3.99 -4.14 5.83
CA HIS A 62 -5.30 -4.55 6.31
C HIS A 62 -5.64 -5.97 5.87
N LEU A 63 -5.42 -6.30 4.59
CA LEU A 63 -5.57 -7.65 4.04
C LEU A 63 -4.67 -8.68 4.75
N HIS A 64 -3.43 -8.30 5.08
CA HIS A 64 -2.52 -9.15 5.85
C HIS A 64 -3.06 -9.43 7.26
N GLY A 65 -3.56 -8.40 7.96
CA GLY A 65 -4.19 -8.54 9.27
C GLY A 65 -5.43 -9.44 9.24
N LEU A 66 -6.26 -9.29 8.21
CA LEU A 66 -7.43 -10.16 7.97
C LEU A 66 -7.03 -11.62 7.75
N ARG A 67 -5.97 -11.88 6.97
CA ARG A 67 -5.43 -13.23 6.74
C ARG A 67 -4.91 -13.86 8.04
N LEU A 68 -4.17 -13.10 8.85
CA LEU A 68 -3.68 -13.56 10.15
C LEU A 68 -4.84 -13.87 11.13
N GLY A 69 -5.84 -13.00 11.20
CA GLY A 69 -7.02 -13.21 12.04
C GLY A 69 -7.82 -14.46 11.63
N ARG A 70 -7.92 -14.72 10.32
CA ARG A 70 -8.59 -15.91 9.79
C ARG A 70 -7.81 -17.21 10.06
N ALA A 71 -6.48 -17.14 10.10
CA ALA A 71 -5.63 -18.28 10.48
C ALA A 71 -5.71 -18.62 11.98
N VAL A 72 -6.01 -17.64 12.84
CA VAL A 72 -6.15 -17.82 14.30
C VAL A 72 -7.56 -18.29 14.70
N GLY A 73 -8.59 -17.97 13.92
CA GLY A 73 -9.99 -18.29 14.25
C GLY A 73 -10.52 -19.63 13.74
N GLY A 74 -9.64 -20.55 13.34
CA GLY A 74 -10.02 -21.89 12.87
C GLY A 74 -9.59 -22.97 13.87
N ASP A 75 -10.34 -23.09 14.97
CA ASP A 75 -10.33 -24.25 15.90
C ASP A 75 -11.78 -24.74 16.06
#